data_AF-A0A919THH0-F1
#
_entry.id   AF-A0A919THH0-F1
#
_cell.length_a   1.000
_cell.length_b   1.000
_cell.length_c   1.000
_cell.angle_alpha   90.00
_cell.angle_beta   90.00
_cell.angle_gamma   90.00
#
_symmetry.space_group_name_H-M   'P 1'
#
loop_
_entity.id
_entity.type
_entity.pdbx_description
1 polymer ?
#
loop_
_entity_poly.entity_id
_entity_poly.type
_entity_poly.pdbx_seq_one_letter_code
_entity_poly.pdbx_strand_id
1 'polypeptide(L)'
;MESRLSIAGQAVQPILVMFPLGLFSMAVIFDLANLAGGPGILGTLAYWNVVAGLVGGFLAMLAGAIDTAFVRRPVAKRIGVLRALLNMGVLFLFAVILMVRVGAPDRAAGVGLFLIELLALTISGFGAWFSGELANGRTPAFAKAAVGNRGY
;
A
#
# COMPACT_ATOMS: atom_id res chain seq x y z
N MET A 1 -3.68 4.10 -23.57
CA MET A 1 -4.86 3.91 -22.69
C MET A 1 -4.93 5.14 -21.81
N GLU A 2 -5.86 6.06 -22.08
CA GLU A 2 -5.95 7.32 -21.35
C GLU A 2 -6.84 7.13 -20.11
N SER A 3 -6.22 7.14 -18.92
CA SER A 3 -6.92 7.36 -17.66
C SER A 3 -7.35 8.83 -17.63
N ARG A 4 -8.66 9.07 -17.49
CA ARG A 4 -9.26 10.41 -17.56
C ARG A 4 -9.24 11.18 -16.24
N LEU A 5 -8.48 10.71 -15.26
CA LEU A 5 -8.00 11.52 -14.12
C LEU A 5 -6.55 11.94 -14.40
N SER A 6 -6.41 12.76 -15.43
CA SER A 6 -5.16 13.42 -15.83
C SER A 6 -5.19 14.84 -15.27
N ILE A 7 -4.37 15.12 -14.27
CA ILE A 7 -3.92 16.48 -13.98
C ILE A 7 -2.59 16.60 -14.74
N ALA A 8 -2.54 17.51 -15.72
CA ALA A 8 -1.36 17.81 -16.54
C ALA A 8 -0.82 16.69 -17.47
N GLY A 9 -1.66 15.76 -17.95
CA GLY A 9 -1.25 14.78 -18.97
C GLY A 9 -0.39 13.62 -18.45
N GLN A 10 -0.19 13.52 -17.13
CA GLN A 10 0.39 12.36 -16.47
C GLN A 10 -0.67 11.66 -15.62
N ALA A 11 -0.66 10.32 -15.59
CA ALA A 11 -1.53 9.57 -14.70
C ALA A 11 -1.19 9.96 -13.26
N VAL A 12 -2.15 10.55 -12.54
CA VAL A 12 -1.95 11.04 -11.15
C VAL A 12 -1.99 9.88 -10.15
N GLN A 13 -2.66 8.81 -10.55
CA GLN A 13 -2.94 7.61 -9.77
C GLN A 13 -1.69 6.84 -9.28
N PRO A 14 -0.60 6.66 -10.06
CA PRO A 14 0.60 5.98 -9.57
C PRO A 14 1.32 6.78 -8.47
N ILE A 15 1.38 8.11 -8.59
CA ILE A 15 2.04 8.98 -7.62
C ILE A 15 1.28 8.95 -6.28
N LEU A 16 -0.05 8.99 -6.33
CA LEU A 16 -0.92 8.90 -5.15
C LEU A 16 -0.79 7.58 -4.39
N VAL A 17 -0.48 6.47 -5.06
CA VAL A 17 -0.30 5.16 -4.40
C VAL A 17 1.11 4.99 -3.83
N MET A 18 2.13 5.59 -4.45
CA MET A 18 3.51 5.53 -3.94
C MET A 18 3.71 6.40 -2.70
N PHE A 19 2.98 7.51 -2.56
CA PHE A 19 3.11 8.44 -1.45
C PHE A 19 2.84 7.79 -0.06
N PRO A 20 1.70 7.10 0.16
CA PRO A 20 1.43 6.35 1.40
C PRO A 20 2.49 5.31 1.71
N LEU A 21 2.98 4.61 0.68
CA LEU A 21 3.94 3.54 0.81
C LEU A 21 5.30 4.07 1.28
N GLY A 22 5.70 5.25 0.79
CA GLY A 22 6.87 5.97 1.30
C GLY A 22 6.72 6.39 2.76
N LEU A 23 5.54 6.88 3.16
CA LEU A 23 5.27 7.28 4.55
C LEU A 23 5.28 6.08 5.51
N PHE A 24 4.65 4.96 5.14
CA PHE A 24 4.72 3.72 5.91
C PHE A 24 6.15 3.18 6.01
N SER A 25 6.95 3.29 4.94
CA SER A 25 8.37 2.90 4.97
C SER A 25 9.16 3.75 5.95
N MET A 26 8.92 5.07 5.99
CA MET A 26 9.57 5.97 6.94
C MET A 26 9.13 5.71 8.39
N ALA A 27 7.86 5.37 8.61
CA ALA A 27 7.38 4.97 9.94
C ALA A 27 8.17 3.76 10.49
N VAL A 28 8.34 2.71 9.68
CA VAL A 28 9.15 1.53 10.06
C VAL A 28 10.60 1.89 10.36
N ILE A 29 11.22 2.79 9.59
CA ILE A 29 12.59 3.24 9.84
C ILE A 29 12.69 3.95 11.19
N PHE A 30 11.74 4.85 11.50
CA PHE A 30 11.72 5.56 12.77
C PHE A 30 11.46 4.63 13.96
N ASP A 31 10.63 3.61 13.79
CA ASP A 31 10.40 2.61 14.83
C ASP A 31 11.59 1.72 15.08
N LEU A 32 12.30 1.31 14.02
CA LEU A 32 13.55 0.59 14.17
C LEU A 32 14.59 1.43 14.92
N ALA A 33 14.70 2.73 14.59
CA ALA A 33 15.62 3.63 15.25
C ALA A 33 15.23 3.89 16.71
N ASN A 34 13.94 3.97 17.03
CA ASN A 34 13.44 4.07 18.40
C ASN A 34 13.75 2.79 19.21
N LEU A 35 13.55 1.62 18.62
CA LEU A 35 13.90 0.33 19.23
C LEU A 35 15.42 0.13 19.42
N ALA A 36 16.23 0.74 18.56
CA ALA A 36 17.69 0.73 18.67
C ALA A 36 18.24 1.68 19.76
N GLY A 37 17.37 2.30 20.56
CA GLY A 37 17.76 3.23 21.63
C GLY A 37 17.80 4.70 21.21
N GLY A 38 17.17 5.05 20.08
CA GLY A 38 16.99 6.44 19.66
C GLY A 38 16.04 7.22 20.59
N PRO A 39 15.98 8.56 20.43
CA PRO A 39 15.12 9.39 21.26
C PRO A 39 13.63 9.10 21.02
N GLY A 40 12.80 9.11 22.07
CA GLY A 40 11.37 8.78 22.00
C GLY A 40 10.54 9.63 21.02
N ILE A 41 11.05 10.78 20.59
CA ILE A 41 10.44 11.57 19.51
C ILE A 41 10.35 10.80 18.19
N LEU A 42 11.22 9.82 17.95
CA LEU A 42 11.17 8.96 16.76
C LEU A 42 9.88 8.13 16.73
N GLY A 43 9.43 7.59 17.86
CA GLY A 43 8.14 6.90 17.95
C GLY A 43 6.95 7.83 17.63
N THR A 44 7.04 9.09 18.05
CA THR A 44 6.04 10.11 17.70
C THR A 44 6.04 10.47 16.21
N LEU A 45 7.23 10.57 15.59
CA LEU A 45 7.34 10.78 14.14
C LEU A 45 6.82 9.58 13.35
N ALA A 46 7.12 8.36 13.79
CA ALA A 46 6.58 7.14 13.18
C ALA A 46 5.05 7.14 13.21
N TYR A 47 4.46 7.45 14.38
CA TYR A 47 3.02 7.59 14.54
C TYR A 47 2.41 8.58 13.53
N TRP A 48 2.97 9.79 13.40
CA TRP A 48 2.45 10.79 12.47
C TRP A 48 2.62 10.40 11.00
N ASN A 49 3.69 9.68 10.66
CA ASN A 49 3.86 9.12 9.31
C ASN A 49 2.79 8.07 8.99
N VAL A 50 2.44 7.19 9.94
CA VAL A 50 1.33 6.24 9.75
C VAL A 50 0.01 6.99 9.55
N VAL A 51 -0.27 8.01 10.36
CA VAL A 51 -1.48 8.85 10.20
C VAL A 51 -1.53 9.49 8.81
N ALA A 52 -0.45 10.15 8.40
CA ALA A 52 -0.36 10.79 7.10
C ALA A 52 -0.47 9.78 5.95
N GLY A 53 0.14 8.60 6.10
CA GLY A 53 0.05 7.50 5.15
C GLY A 53 -1.37 6.97 4.99
N LEU A 54 -2.10 6.84 6.09
CA LEU A 54 -3.52 6.43 6.06
C LEU A 54 -4.39 7.48 5.36
N VAL A 55 -4.21 8.76 5.65
CA VAL A 55 -4.96 9.83 4.97
C VAL A 55 -4.65 9.85 3.47
N GLY A 56 -3.36 9.84 3.10
CA GLY A 56 -2.94 9.83 1.71
C GLY A 56 -3.43 8.59 0.97
N GLY A 57 -3.37 7.43 1.61
CA GLY A 57 -3.77 6.17 0.98
C GLY A 57 -5.28 6.02 0.87
N PHE A 58 -6.05 6.58 1.81
CA PHE A 58 -7.50 6.69 1.66
C PHE A 58 -7.88 7.53 0.43
N LEU A 59 -7.22 8.68 0.22
CA LEU A 59 -7.42 9.48 -0.98
C LEU A 59 -7.03 8.71 -2.26
N ALA A 60 -5.92 7.96 -2.24
CA ALA A 60 -5.50 7.12 -3.35
C ALA A 60 -6.50 5.99 -3.64
N MET A 61 -7.07 5.38 -2.60
CA MET A 61 -8.13 4.36 -2.71
C MET A 61 -9.38 4.95 -3.39
N LEU A 62 -9.83 6.13 -2.99
CA LEU A 62 -10.98 6.80 -3.59
C LEU A 62 -10.72 7.11 -5.08
N ALA A 63 -9.56 7.69 -5.39
CA ALA A 63 -9.18 7.96 -6.77
C ALA A 63 -9.16 6.67 -7.62
N GLY A 64 -8.63 5.58 -7.08
CA GLY A 64 -8.60 4.28 -7.76
C GLY A 64 -9.96 3.60 -7.93
N ALA A 65 -10.84 3.75 -6.94
CA ALA A 65 -12.21 3.26 -7.02
C ALA A 65 -13.02 4.00 -8.10
N ILE A 66 -12.87 5.33 -8.16
CA ILE A 66 -13.51 6.17 -9.17
C ILE A 66 -13.02 5.78 -10.57
N ASP A 67 -11.70 5.70 -10.78
CA ASP A 67 -11.12 5.30 -12.07
C ASP A 67 -11.63 3.91 -12.51
N THR A 68 -11.69 2.95 -11.58
CA THR A 68 -12.21 1.60 -11.86
C THR A 68 -13.71 1.59 -12.21
N ALA A 69 -14.52 2.48 -11.61
CA ALA A 69 -15.96 2.55 -11.86
C ALA A 69 -16.29 2.94 -13.31
N PHE A 70 -15.43 3.75 -13.95
CA PHE A 70 -15.61 4.19 -15.33
C PHE A 70 -15.06 3.20 -16.38
N VAL A 71 -14.41 2.12 -15.97
CA VAL A 71 -13.87 1.10 -16.87
C VAL A 71 -14.98 0.23 -17.46
N ARG A 72 -15.12 0.24 -18.79
CA ARG A 72 -16.14 -0.53 -19.52
C ARG A 72 -15.72 -1.98 -19.85
N ARG A 73 -14.42 -2.29 -19.87
CA ARG A 73 -13.93 -3.63 -20.22
C ARG A 73 -13.99 -4.57 -19.00
N PRO A 74 -14.64 -5.75 -19.09
CA PRO A 74 -14.87 -6.62 -17.92
C PRO A 74 -13.59 -7.16 -17.29
N VAL A 75 -12.57 -7.51 -18.10
CA VAL A 75 -11.27 -7.98 -17.60
C VAL A 75 -10.53 -6.86 -16.86
N ALA A 76 -10.47 -5.66 -17.44
CA ALA A 76 -9.82 -4.50 -16.82
C ALA A 76 -10.54 -4.06 -15.54
N LYS A 77 -11.88 -4.19 -15.49
CA LYS A 77 -12.68 -3.91 -14.30
C LYS A 77 -12.37 -4.86 -13.14
N ARG A 78 -12.23 -6.17 -13.40
CA ARG A 78 -11.82 -7.16 -12.37
C ARG A 78 -10.46 -6.85 -11.77
N ILE A 79 -9.49 -6.48 -12.61
CA ILE A 79 -8.15 -6.10 -12.15
C ILE A 79 -8.18 -4.81 -11.33
N GLY A 80 -8.96 -3.81 -11.75
CA GLY A 80 -9.16 -2.57 -10.99
C GLY A 80 -9.75 -2.82 -9.59
N VAL A 81 -10.77 -3.68 -9.51
CA VAL A 81 -11.39 -4.06 -8.22
C VAL A 81 -10.40 -4.80 -7.33
N LEU A 82 -9.61 -5.74 -7.88
CA LEU A 82 -8.59 -6.45 -7.12
C LEU A 82 -7.55 -5.49 -6.53
N ARG A 83 -7.09 -4.49 -7.30
CA ARG A 83 -6.17 -3.45 -6.81
C ARG A 83 -6.79 -2.60 -5.71
N ALA A 84 -8.05 -2.20 -5.87
CA ALA A 84 -8.77 -1.43 -4.86
C ALA A 84 -8.90 -2.22 -3.55
N LEU A 85 -9.23 -3.52 -3.62
CA LEU A 85 -9.31 -4.41 -2.46
C LEU A 85 -7.96 -4.60 -1.76
N LEU A 86 -6.87 -4.80 -2.52
CA LEU A 86 -5.52 -4.91 -1.95
C LEU A 86 -5.12 -3.65 -1.20
N ASN A 87 -5.31 -2.47 -1.81
CA ASN A 87 -5.02 -1.19 -1.16
C ASN A 87 -5.88 -0.98 0.09
N MET A 88 -7.17 -1.31 0.02
CA MET A 88 -8.07 -1.22 1.17
C MET A 88 -7.64 -2.13 2.32
N GLY A 89 -7.19 -3.36 2.01
CA GLY A 89 -6.66 -4.29 3.00
C GLY A 89 -5.42 -3.76 3.72
N VAL A 90 -4.47 -3.18 2.96
CA VAL A 90 -3.27 -2.54 3.53
C VAL A 90 -3.63 -1.38 4.44
N LEU A 91 -4.53 -0.50 4.00
CA LEU A 91 -4.99 0.64 4.80
C LEU A 91 -5.67 0.20 6.09
N PHE A 92 -6.51 -0.83 6.01
CA PHE A 92 -7.17 -1.39 7.18
C PHE A 92 -6.14 -1.94 8.17
N LEU A 93 -5.11 -2.63 7.68
CA LEU A 93 -4.07 -3.21 8.53
C LEU A 93 -3.25 -2.12 9.25
N PHE A 94 -2.85 -1.05 8.54
CA PHE A 94 -2.20 0.11 9.17
C PHE A 94 -3.13 0.88 10.11
N ALA A 95 -4.45 0.93 9.85
CA ALA A 95 -5.41 1.55 10.76
C ALA A 95 -5.54 0.78 12.07
N VAL A 96 -5.53 -0.56 12.02
CA VAL A 96 -5.50 -1.41 13.21
C VAL A 96 -4.20 -1.19 13.99
N ILE A 97 -3.04 -1.17 13.32
CA ILE A 97 -1.76 -0.86 13.96
C ILE A 97 -1.81 0.50 14.67
N LEU A 98 -2.34 1.53 13.99
CA LEU A 98 -2.49 2.86 14.57
C LEU A 98 -3.39 2.84 15.82
N MET A 99 -4.50 2.12 15.79
CA MET A 99 -5.44 2.03 16.90
C MET A 99 -4.81 1.41 18.14
N VAL A 100 -3.97 0.39 17.97
CA VAL A 100 -3.21 -0.20 19.08
C VAL A 100 -2.12 0.77 19.57
N ARG A 101 -1.48 1.50 18.66
CA ARG A 101 -0.41 2.46 18.94
C ARG A 101 -0.86 3.68 19.76
N VAL A 102 -2.12 4.09 19.64
CA VAL A 102 -2.71 5.21 20.42
C VAL A 102 -2.69 4.95 21.93
N GLY A 103 -2.78 3.67 22.35
CA GLY A 103 -2.76 3.29 23.76
C GLY A 103 -1.36 3.06 24.36
N ALA A 104 -0.29 3.14 23.56
CA ALA A 104 1.06 2.83 24.01
C ALA A 104 1.77 4.06 24.61
N PRO A 105 2.56 3.91 25.69
CA PRO A 105 3.47 4.94 26.17
C PRO A 105 4.39 5.41 25.03
N ASP A 106 4.57 6.72 24.90
CA ASP A 106 5.33 7.39 23.82
C ASP A 106 4.84 7.12 22.39
N ARG A 107 3.66 6.48 22.23
CA ARG A 107 3.14 6.02 20.93
C ARG A 107 4.16 5.15 20.18
N ALA A 108 5.10 4.54 20.91
CA ALA A 108 6.15 3.72 20.35
C ALA A 108 5.61 2.33 19.99
N ALA A 109 6.06 1.79 18.87
CA ALA A 109 5.86 0.37 18.57
C ALA A 109 6.78 -0.45 19.48
N GLY A 110 6.21 -1.20 20.41
CA GLY A 110 6.93 -2.31 21.04
C GLY A 110 7.34 -3.35 19.98
N VAL A 111 8.29 -4.23 20.29
CA VAL A 111 8.84 -5.22 19.34
C VAL A 111 7.74 -6.03 18.63
N GLY A 112 6.67 -6.41 19.33
CA GLY A 112 5.53 -7.14 18.74
C GLY A 112 4.75 -6.33 17.70
N LEU A 113 4.50 -5.04 17.97
CA LEU A 113 3.82 -4.14 17.03
C LEU A 113 4.70 -3.84 15.82
N PHE A 114 6.00 -3.66 16.03
CA PHE A 114 6.96 -3.45 14.95
C PHE A 114 6.99 -4.62 13.96
N LEU A 115 6.94 -5.87 14.44
CA LEU A 115 6.88 -7.05 13.56
C LEU A 115 5.59 -7.08 12.72
N ILE A 116 4.46 -6.67 13.29
CA ILE A 116 3.19 -6.56 12.57
C ILE A 116 3.26 -5.44 11.52
N GLU A 117 3.87 -4.30 11.86
CA GLU A 117 4.08 -3.18 10.94
C GLU A 117 5.01 -3.54 9.79
N LEU A 118 6.09 -4.28 10.05
CA LEU A 118 6.97 -4.81 9.02
C LEU A 118 6.25 -5.81 8.10
N LEU A 119 5.41 -6.68 8.67
CA LEU A 119 4.56 -7.58 7.89
C LEU A 119 3.55 -6.80 7.03
N ALA A 120 2.92 -5.76 7.57
CA ALA A 120 2.03 -4.86 6.84
C ALA A 120 2.73 -4.21 5.65
N LEU A 121 3.94 -3.69 5.89
CA LEU A 121 4.75 -3.02 4.88
C LEU A 121 5.19 -3.99 3.77
N THR A 122 5.60 -5.21 4.11
CA THR A 122 5.98 -6.22 3.11
C THR A 122 4.79 -6.63 2.24
N ILE A 123 3.61 -6.82 2.82
CA ILE A 123 2.36 -7.08 2.07
C ILE A 123 2.03 -5.89 1.15
N SER A 124 2.18 -4.66 1.64
CA SER A 124 1.95 -3.44 0.86
C SER A 124 2.92 -3.34 -0.33
N GLY A 125 4.21 -3.58 -0.11
CA GLY A 125 5.23 -3.60 -1.16
C GLY A 125 4.96 -4.68 -2.21
N PHE A 126 4.55 -5.88 -1.79
CA PHE A 126 4.14 -6.94 -2.71
C PHE A 126 2.92 -6.55 -3.54
N GLY A 127 1.92 -5.91 -2.93
CA GLY A 127 0.75 -5.38 -3.64
C GLY A 127 1.12 -4.31 -4.68
N ALA A 128 2.05 -3.42 -4.36
CA ALA A 128 2.56 -2.41 -5.27
C ALA A 128 3.31 -3.04 -6.46
N TRP A 129 4.18 -4.02 -6.20
CA TRP A 129 4.89 -4.76 -7.25
C TRP A 129 3.93 -5.54 -8.17
N PHE A 130 2.98 -6.27 -7.58
CA PHE A 130 1.96 -7.01 -8.33
C PHE A 130 1.11 -6.08 -9.21
N SER A 131 0.75 -4.91 -8.71
CA SER A 131 0.04 -3.88 -9.49
C SER A 131 0.87 -3.37 -10.67
N GLY A 132 2.19 -3.19 -10.48
CA GLY A 132 3.12 -2.77 -11.52
C GLY A 132 3.32 -3.82 -12.62
N GLU A 133 3.44 -5.10 -12.24
CA GLU A 133 3.63 -6.19 -13.20
C GLU A 133 2.40 -6.37 -14.11
N LEU A 134 1.19 -6.23 -13.54
CA LEU A 134 -0.06 -6.23 -14.28
C LEU A 134 -0.21 -5.02 -15.22
N ALA A 135 0.32 -3.85 -14.84
CA ALA A 135 0.31 -2.66 -15.68
C ALA A 135 1.28 -2.77 -16.86
N ASN A 136 2.40 -3.48 -16.68
CA ASN A 136 3.41 -3.72 -17.71
C ASN A 136 3.05 -4.84 -18.70
N GLY A 137 1.90 -5.50 -18.53
CA GLY A 137 1.46 -6.59 -19.42
C GLY A 137 2.30 -7.87 -19.33
N ARG A 138 3.16 -7.98 -18.31
CA ARG A 138 3.93 -9.21 -18.06
C ARG A 138 3.02 -10.19 -17.32
N THR A 139 2.67 -11.30 -17.96
CA THR A 139 2.02 -12.43 -17.30
C THR A 139 2.87 -12.86 -16.09
N PRO A 140 2.31 -12.88 -14.87
CA PRO A 140 3.03 -13.31 -13.68
C PRO A 140 3.64 -14.71 -13.87
N ALA A 141 4.82 -14.97 -13.29
CA ALA A 141 5.54 -16.22 -13.49
C ALA A 141 4.70 -17.48 -13.15
N PHE A 142 3.79 -17.41 -12.18
CA PHE A 142 2.88 -18.50 -11.83
C PHE A 142 1.80 -18.76 -12.90
N ALA A 143 1.42 -17.76 -13.70
CA ALA A 143 0.49 -17.92 -14.81
C ALA A 143 1.15 -18.65 -16.00
N LYS A 144 2.48 -18.53 -16.18
CA LYS A 144 3.23 -19.31 -17.18
C LYS A 144 3.24 -20.81 -16.84
N ALA A 145 3.36 -21.15 -15.55
CA ALA A 145 3.33 -22.54 -15.10
C ALA A 145 1.97 -23.22 -15.36
N ALA A 146 0.86 -22.47 -15.24
CA ALA A 146 -0.48 -23.00 -15.52
C ALA A 146 -0.78 -23.18 -17.01
N VAL A 147 -0.14 -22.41 -17.90
CA VAL A 147 -0.31 -22.51 -19.36
C VAL A 147 0.58 -23.59 -19.97
N GLY A 148 1.73 -23.90 -19.35
CA GLY A 148 2.64 -24.94 -19.81
C GLY A 148 2.10 -26.38 -19.71
N ASN A 149 0.97 -26.61 -19.02
CA ASN A 149 0.43 -27.96 -18.77
C ASN A 149 -0.83 -28.30 -19.61
N ARG A 150 -1.09 -27.59 -20.73
CA ARG A 150 -2.22 -27.86 -21.63
C ARG A 150 -1.80 -28.24 -23.06
N GLY A 151 -0.60 -28.82 -23.22
CA GLY A 151 -0.12 -29.33 -24.49
C GLY A 151 0.25 -30.81 -24.41
N TYR A 152 -0.75 -31.69 -24.42
CA TYR A 152 -0.69 -33.06 -24.96
C TYR A 152 -2.07 -33.43 -25.48
#